data_AF-R7KSX8-F1
#
_entry.id   AF-R7KSX8-F1
#
_cell.length_a   1.000
_cell.length_b   1.000
_cell.length_c   1.000
_cell.angle_alpha   90.00
_cell.angle_beta   90.00
_cell.angle_gamma   90.00
#
_symmetry.space_group_name_H-M   'P 1'
#
loop_
_entity.id
_entity.type
_entity.pdbx_description
1 polymer ?
#
loop_
_entity_poly.entity_id
_entity_poly.type
_entity_poly.pdbx_seq_one_letter_code
_entity_poly.pdbx_strand_id
1 'polypeptide(L)'
;MSKIKKNIKSLKGFTLLELIVVIAIISVLLMIIVPNMTDYIRTSRIREANDQAQQIYVATQDYLNSLQTRGAKVEDYFGAVPSGGTACKFGMDSNTKDVTINDLRILGSSEASGSSVITPGAVKWDEAAKGILSGLSEDFAGSWYVEIYPATYTVKLALYSEQKKDCSTCTTNFDWDAVCAVSSKPYESMFTAATNDTLADVNVHGRTMRIAKSQETCYNKGYETAYVGQYPIPAPTA
;
A
#
# COMPACT_ATOMS: atom_id res chain seq x y z
N MET A 1 -15.26 -41.42 62.38
CA MET A 1 -14.43 -40.60 61.47
C MET A 1 -13.78 -41.50 60.43
N SER A 2 -14.32 -41.52 59.21
CA SER A 2 -13.85 -42.39 58.13
C SER A 2 -12.59 -41.79 57.50
N LYS A 3 -11.46 -42.52 57.55
CA LYS A 3 -10.19 -42.11 56.93
C LYS A 3 -10.26 -42.35 55.43
N ILE A 4 -10.47 -41.30 54.65
CA ILE A 4 -10.35 -41.32 53.19
C ILE A 4 -8.87 -41.53 52.82
N LYS A 5 -8.53 -42.74 52.38
CA LYS A 5 -7.21 -43.04 51.78
C LYS A 5 -7.17 -42.45 50.38
N LYS A 6 -6.53 -41.29 50.22
CA LYS A 6 -6.29 -40.64 48.92
C LYS A 6 -5.16 -41.38 48.20
N ASN A 7 -5.50 -42.30 47.29
CA ASN A 7 -4.55 -42.89 46.34
C ASN A 7 -4.15 -41.81 45.32
N ILE A 8 -3.08 -41.09 45.58
CA ILE A 8 -2.42 -40.27 44.54
C ILE A 8 -1.74 -41.26 43.62
N LYS A 9 -2.42 -41.65 42.53
CA LYS A 9 -1.77 -42.33 41.41
C LYS A 9 -0.61 -41.44 40.99
N SER A 10 0.62 -41.96 41.05
CA SER A 10 1.78 -41.27 40.49
C SER A 10 1.51 -41.04 39.00
N LEU A 11 1.15 -39.82 38.64
CA LEU A 11 1.20 -39.36 37.27
C LEU A 11 2.67 -39.53 36.88
N LYS A 12 2.98 -40.53 36.04
CA LYS A 12 4.31 -40.68 35.45
C LYS A 12 4.57 -39.37 34.72
N GLY A 13 5.42 -38.52 35.31
CA GLY A 13 5.88 -37.31 34.65
C GLY A 13 6.67 -37.67 33.40
N PHE A 14 6.63 -36.77 32.41
CA PHE A 14 7.46 -36.86 31.22
C PHE A 14 8.92 -37.08 31.62
N THR A 15 9.58 -38.01 30.96
CA THR A 15 11.02 -38.21 31.18
C THR A 15 11.78 -37.03 30.60
N LEU A 16 12.88 -36.63 31.24
CA LEU A 16 13.76 -35.56 30.74
C LEU A 16 14.23 -35.87 29.30
N LEU A 17 14.42 -37.16 29.00
CA LEU A 17 14.82 -37.65 27.69
C LEU A 17 13.75 -37.43 26.61
N GLU A 18 12.48 -37.69 26.90
CA GLU A 18 11.38 -37.41 25.94
C GLU A 18 11.34 -35.93 25.56
N LEU A 19 11.62 -35.03 26.49
CA LEU A 19 11.68 -33.60 26.19
C LEU A 19 12.90 -33.23 25.32
N ILE A 20 14.08 -33.80 25.61
CA ILE A 20 15.30 -33.54 24.83
C ILE A 20 15.16 -33.99 23.38
N VAL A 21 14.59 -35.18 23.14
CA VAL A 21 14.40 -35.69 21.78
C VAL A 21 13.45 -34.79 20.98
N VAL A 22 12.39 -34.27 21.62
CA VAL A 22 11.43 -33.37 20.96
C VAL A 22 12.07 -32.05 20.55
N ILE A 23 12.83 -31.39 21.43
CA ILE A 23 13.52 -30.14 21.07
C ILE A 23 14.60 -30.37 20.00
N ALA A 24 15.23 -31.55 19.99
CA ALA A 24 16.23 -31.92 18.98
C ALA A 24 15.60 -32.11 17.58
N ILE A 25 14.39 -32.67 17.49
CA ILE A 25 13.68 -32.79 16.21
C ILE A 25 13.15 -31.42 15.77
N ILE A 26 12.58 -30.63 16.67
CA ILE A 26 12.09 -29.27 16.37
C ILE A 26 13.22 -28.37 15.85
N SER A 27 14.42 -28.46 16.43
CA SER A 27 15.56 -27.64 16.00
C SER A 27 16.01 -27.96 14.57
N VAL A 28 16.07 -29.24 14.19
CA VAL A 28 16.41 -29.66 12.83
C VAL A 28 15.33 -29.21 11.83
N LEU A 29 14.06 -29.32 12.18
CA LEU A 29 12.96 -28.87 11.32
C LEU A 29 12.98 -27.35 11.11
N LEU A 30 13.15 -26.57 12.17
CA LEU A 30 13.22 -25.11 12.07
C LEU A 30 14.40 -24.64 11.22
N MET A 31 15.54 -25.34 11.28
CA MET A 31 16.73 -24.99 10.50
C MET A 31 16.47 -25.02 8.97
N ILE A 32 15.57 -25.89 8.51
CA ILE A 32 15.20 -26.00 7.09
C ILE A 32 14.09 -25.00 6.73
N ILE A 33 13.15 -24.75 7.65
CA ILE A 33 11.93 -23.97 7.39
C ILE A 33 12.19 -22.45 7.42
N VAL A 34 12.95 -21.95 8.40
CA VAL A 34 13.16 -20.51 8.63
C VAL A 34 13.63 -19.73 7.39
N PRO A 35 14.64 -20.17 6.60
CA PRO A 35 15.07 -19.41 5.43
C PRO A 35 14.00 -19.32 4.33
N ASN A 36 13.10 -20.31 4.21
CA ASN A 36 12.06 -20.32 3.18
C ASN A 36 10.83 -19.49 3.57
N MET A 37 10.55 -19.32 4.87
CA MET A 37 9.38 -18.57 5.33
C MET A 37 9.49 -17.06 5.07
N THR A 38 10.71 -16.50 5.03
CA THR A 38 10.87 -15.06 4.76
C THR A 38 10.34 -14.70 3.38
N ASP A 39 10.59 -15.53 2.39
CA ASP A 39 10.25 -15.29 0.99
C ASP A 39 8.74 -15.43 0.76
N TYR A 40 8.11 -16.39 1.45
CA TYR A 40 6.67 -16.56 1.45
C TYR A 40 5.92 -15.36 2.05
N ILE A 41 6.32 -14.90 3.24
CA ILE A 41 5.71 -13.73 3.89
C ILE A 41 5.83 -12.49 2.99
N ARG A 42 6.98 -12.31 2.34
CA ARG A 42 7.23 -11.18 1.44
C ARG A 42 6.34 -11.21 0.21
N THR A 43 6.21 -12.37 -0.43
CA THR A 43 5.36 -12.54 -1.61
C THR A 43 3.89 -12.33 -1.25
N SER A 44 3.48 -12.76 -0.06
CA SER A 44 2.14 -12.49 0.49
C SER A 44 1.88 -10.99 0.58
N ARG A 45 2.80 -10.21 1.18
CA ARG A 45 2.64 -8.75 1.31
C ARG A 45 2.58 -8.01 -0.03
N ILE A 46 3.37 -8.42 -1.02
CA ILE A 46 3.32 -7.82 -2.37
C ILE A 46 1.97 -8.12 -3.02
N ARG A 47 1.49 -9.37 -2.94
CA ARG A 47 0.16 -9.73 -3.43
C ARG A 47 -0.93 -8.95 -2.73
N GLU A 48 -0.89 -8.88 -1.40
CA GLU A 48 -1.84 -8.11 -0.60
C GLU A 48 -1.85 -6.64 -1.05
N ALA A 49 -0.69 -6.01 -1.22
CA ALA A 49 -0.62 -4.62 -1.69
C ALA A 49 -1.20 -4.46 -3.11
N ASN A 50 -0.91 -5.38 -4.04
CA ASN A 50 -1.47 -5.36 -5.39
C ASN A 50 -2.99 -5.62 -5.39
N ASP A 51 -3.49 -6.49 -4.51
CA ASP A 51 -4.92 -6.75 -4.33
C ASP A 51 -5.64 -5.50 -3.81
N GLN A 52 -5.02 -4.75 -2.89
CA GLN A 52 -5.55 -3.46 -2.44
C GLN A 52 -5.56 -2.43 -3.58
N ALA A 53 -4.48 -2.33 -4.38
CA ALA A 53 -4.46 -1.48 -5.57
C ALA A 53 -5.55 -1.84 -6.58
N GLN A 54 -5.84 -3.14 -6.76
CA GLN A 54 -6.93 -3.61 -7.60
C GLN A 54 -8.31 -3.22 -7.04
N GLN A 55 -8.52 -3.32 -5.73
CA GLN A 55 -9.76 -2.85 -5.09
C GLN A 55 -9.98 -1.36 -5.35
N ILE A 56 -8.94 -0.53 -5.19
CA ILE A 56 -8.99 0.91 -5.51
C ILE A 56 -9.31 1.14 -6.98
N TYR A 57 -8.68 0.39 -7.89
CA TYR A 57 -8.94 0.49 -9.32
C TYR A 57 -10.41 0.22 -9.64
N VAL A 58 -10.95 -0.88 -9.14
CA VAL A 58 -12.34 -1.29 -9.39
C VAL A 58 -13.31 -0.27 -8.79
N ALA A 59 -13.13 0.12 -7.53
CA ALA A 59 -13.99 1.10 -6.87
C ALA A 59 -13.96 2.47 -7.59
N THR A 60 -12.79 2.88 -8.07
CA THR A 60 -12.66 4.10 -8.87
C THR A 60 -13.34 3.96 -10.22
N GLN A 61 -13.19 2.83 -10.91
CA GLN A 61 -13.83 2.59 -12.19
C GLN A 61 -15.36 2.57 -12.06
N ASP A 62 -15.89 1.96 -11.01
CA ASP A 62 -17.33 1.95 -10.72
C ASP A 62 -17.85 3.36 -10.43
N TYR A 63 -17.09 4.16 -9.67
CA TYR A 63 -17.44 5.55 -9.43
C TYR A 63 -17.43 6.37 -10.74
N LEU A 64 -16.44 6.18 -11.62
CA LEU A 64 -16.39 6.83 -12.93
C LEU A 64 -17.57 6.45 -13.83
N ASN A 65 -17.96 5.17 -13.84
CA ASN A 65 -19.15 4.70 -14.55
C ASN A 65 -20.42 5.40 -14.04
N SER A 66 -20.50 5.63 -12.72
CA SER A 66 -21.60 6.39 -12.12
C SER A 66 -21.61 7.86 -12.59
N LEU A 67 -20.45 8.51 -12.68
CA LEU A 67 -20.34 9.88 -13.19
C LEU A 67 -20.75 9.95 -14.67
N GLN A 68 -20.30 8.99 -15.47
CA GLN A 68 -20.66 8.90 -16.88
C GLN A 68 -22.17 8.77 -17.07
N THR A 69 -22.82 7.92 -16.27
CA THR A 69 -24.28 7.73 -16.29
C THR A 69 -25.03 8.98 -15.86
N ARG A 70 -24.47 9.74 -14.91
CA ARG A 70 -25.01 11.03 -14.45
C ARG A 70 -24.78 12.18 -15.44
N GLY A 71 -24.03 11.95 -16.53
CA GLY A 71 -23.62 13.00 -17.46
C GLY A 71 -22.67 14.04 -16.84
N ALA A 72 -21.98 13.66 -15.76
CA ALA A 72 -21.12 14.55 -15.00
C ALA A 72 -19.67 14.44 -15.49
N LYS A 73 -19.00 15.58 -15.68
CA LYS A 73 -17.60 15.58 -16.15
C LYS A 73 -16.68 15.11 -15.05
N VAL A 74 -15.72 14.25 -15.39
CA VAL A 74 -14.71 13.74 -14.45
C VAL A 74 -13.95 14.90 -13.80
N GLU A 75 -13.65 15.94 -14.56
CA GLU A 75 -12.89 17.11 -14.13
C GLU A 75 -13.61 17.94 -13.06
N ASP A 76 -14.93 17.85 -12.96
CA ASP A 76 -15.71 18.51 -11.90
C ASP A 76 -15.53 17.83 -10.53
N TYR A 77 -14.98 16.61 -10.51
CA TYR A 77 -14.76 15.78 -9.31
C TYR A 77 -13.28 15.51 -9.05
N PHE A 78 -12.52 15.35 -10.13
CA PHE A 78 -11.11 14.98 -10.16
C PHE A 78 -10.21 16.09 -10.69
N GLY A 79 -10.74 17.30 -10.86
CA GLY A 79 -10.02 18.51 -11.23
C GLY A 79 -9.56 18.54 -12.68
N ALA A 80 -9.09 19.70 -13.10
CA ALA A 80 -8.56 19.87 -14.44
C ALA A 80 -7.31 19.00 -14.65
N VAL A 81 -7.19 18.45 -15.86
CA VAL A 81 -5.97 17.78 -16.28
C VAL A 81 -4.81 18.79 -16.26
N PRO A 82 -3.65 18.44 -15.68
CA PRO A 82 -2.47 19.29 -15.68
C PRO A 82 -2.06 19.70 -17.11
N SER A 83 -1.49 20.89 -17.28
CA SER A 83 -1.10 21.38 -18.61
C SER A 83 -0.12 20.40 -19.29
N GLY A 84 -0.45 19.94 -20.50
CA GLY A 84 0.31 18.93 -21.24
C GLY A 84 0.10 17.47 -20.79
N GLY A 85 -0.76 17.23 -19.79
CA GLY A 85 -1.16 15.90 -19.34
C GLY A 85 -2.39 15.35 -20.06
N THR A 86 -2.66 14.07 -19.85
CA THR A 86 -3.87 13.39 -20.37
C THR A 86 -4.74 12.78 -19.28
N ALA A 87 -4.29 12.81 -18.02
CA ALA A 87 -4.98 12.18 -16.90
C ALA A 87 -5.14 13.13 -15.71
N CYS A 88 -6.30 13.05 -15.07
CA CYS A 88 -6.54 13.59 -13.74
C CYS A 88 -5.81 12.73 -12.70
N LYS A 89 -5.36 13.35 -11.62
CA LYS A 89 -4.50 12.72 -10.61
C LYS A 89 -5.09 12.98 -9.24
N PHE A 90 -5.42 11.91 -8.52
CA PHE A 90 -6.13 12.00 -7.25
C PHE A 90 -5.59 10.97 -6.26
N GLY A 91 -5.45 11.34 -5.00
CA GLY A 91 -5.20 10.35 -3.98
C GLY A 91 -5.38 10.87 -2.57
N MET A 92 -5.20 9.95 -1.64
CA MET A 92 -5.49 10.17 -0.24
C MET A 92 -4.45 9.51 0.65
N ASP A 93 -4.30 10.08 1.83
CA ASP A 93 -3.37 9.58 2.84
C ASP A 93 -3.99 8.56 3.80
N SER A 94 -5.32 8.47 3.92
CA SER A 94 -5.94 7.59 4.94
C SER A 94 -7.27 6.98 4.48
N ASN A 95 -7.69 5.90 5.17
CA ASN A 95 -9.04 5.33 5.04
C ASN A 95 -10.03 5.90 6.08
N THR A 96 -9.86 7.15 6.53
CA THR A 96 -10.93 7.72 7.33
C THR A 96 -12.10 8.02 6.40
N LYS A 97 -13.21 7.28 6.57
CA LYS A 97 -14.50 7.60 5.92
C LYS A 97 -14.92 9.05 6.25
N ASP A 98 -14.43 9.58 7.37
CA ASP A 98 -14.34 11.00 7.67
C ASP A 98 -13.25 11.66 6.83
N VAL A 99 -13.52 11.81 5.53
CA VAL A 99 -12.62 12.49 4.59
C VAL A 99 -12.48 13.95 4.99
N THR A 100 -11.31 14.33 5.49
CA THR A 100 -10.98 15.74 5.71
C THR A 100 -10.14 16.27 4.55
N ILE A 101 -10.16 17.59 4.33
CA ILE A 101 -9.32 18.24 3.30
C ILE A 101 -7.83 17.92 3.51
N ASN A 102 -7.42 17.65 4.76
CA ASN A 102 -6.04 17.31 5.07
C ASN A 102 -5.63 15.92 4.57
N ASP A 103 -6.59 15.03 4.31
CA ASP A 103 -6.35 13.68 3.79
C ASP A 103 -6.29 13.62 2.25
N LEU A 104 -6.70 14.70 1.54
CA LEU A 104 -6.86 14.72 0.08
C LEU A 104 -5.66 15.37 -0.65
N ARG A 105 -5.22 14.77 -1.76
CA ARG A 105 -4.10 15.24 -2.58
C ARG A 105 -4.41 15.17 -4.08
N ILE A 106 -4.12 16.25 -4.79
CA ILE A 106 -4.31 16.35 -6.24
C ILE A 106 -3.05 16.89 -6.85
N LEU A 107 -2.54 16.20 -7.86
CA LEU A 107 -1.32 16.61 -8.53
C LEU A 107 -1.67 17.56 -9.66
N GLY A 108 -1.63 18.87 -9.35
CA GLY A 108 -1.45 19.91 -10.36
C GLY A 108 -0.03 19.85 -10.92
N SER A 109 0.12 20.12 -12.22
CA SER A 109 1.38 20.16 -12.96
C SER A 109 2.45 20.96 -12.23
N SER A 110 3.40 20.27 -11.58
CA SER A 110 4.86 20.49 -11.65
C SER A 110 5.61 20.13 -10.38
N GLU A 111 4.98 19.85 -9.24
CA GLU A 111 5.72 19.65 -7.99
C GLU A 111 5.13 18.52 -7.15
N ALA A 112 5.96 17.50 -6.92
CA ALA A 112 5.76 16.48 -5.88
C ALA A 112 5.98 17.04 -4.46
N SER A 113 5.74 18.34 -4.26
CA SER A 113 6.09 19.06 -3.03
C SER A 113 5.15 20.25 -2.85
N GLY A 114 3.89 19.97 -2.56
CA GLY A 114 2.96 21.04 -2.24
C GLY A 114 1.55 20.51 -2.19
N SER A 115 1.03 20.36 -0.97
CA SER A 115 -0.40 20.28 -0.72
C SER A 115 -1.07 21.51 -1.34
N SER A 116 -1.45 21.41 -2.62
CA SER A 116 -2.39 22.35 -3.21
C SER A 116 -3.76 21.95 -2.67
N VAL A 117 -4.00 22.37 -1.42
CA VAL A 117 -5.32 22.35 -0.81
C VAL A 117 -6.25 23.06 -1.78
N ILE A 118 -7.20 22.32 -2.33
CA ILE A 118 -8.20 22.87 -3.24
C ILE A 118 -8.94 23.96 -2.47
N THR A 119 -9.16 25.11 -3.08
CA THR A 119 -10.14 26.05 -2.60
C THR A 119 -11.53 25.39 -2.64
N PRO A 120 -12.22 25.25 -1.49
CA PRO A 120 -13.56 24.67 -1.46
C PRO A 120 -14.49 25.41 -2.42
N GLY A 121 -15.14 24.68 -3.34
CA GLY A 121 -16.24 25.21 -4.16
C GLY A 121 -16.12 25.07 -5.68
N ALA A 122 -14.93 24.82 -6.25
CA ALA A 122 -14.78 24.67 -7.72
C ALA A 122 -14.85 23.21 -8.20
N VAL A 123 -14.49 22.26 -7.35
CA VAL A 123 -14.37 20.84 -7.70
C VAL A 123 -14.80 19.97 -6.50
N LYS A 124 -15.53 18.90 -6.77
CA LYS A 124 -16.25 18.05 -5.80
C LYS A 124 -15.43 16.85 -5.34
N TRP A 125 -14.23 17.12 -4.86
CA TRP A 125 -13.27 16.08 -4.47
C TRP A 125 -13.73 15.24 -3.29
N ASP A 126 -14.46 15.82 -2.35
CA ASP A 126 -14.98 15.09 -1.18
C ASP A 126 -16.06 14.09 -1.60
N GLU A 127 -16.90 14.46 -2.57
CA GLU A 127 -17.86 13.53 -3.20
C GLU A 127 -17.11 12.40 -3.92
N ALA A 128 -16.06 12.74 -4.67
CA ALA A 128 -15.22 11.76 -5.36
C ALA A 128 -14.55 10.78 -4.38
N ALA A 129 -13.93 11.32 -3.34
CA ALA A 129 -13.29 10.56 -2.27
C ALA A 129 -14.26 9.58 -1.62
N LYS A 130 -15.40 10.09 -1.14
CA LYS A 130 -16.42 9.28 -0.46
C LYS A 130 -17.02 8.24 -1.40
N GLY A 131 -17.21 8.59 -2.68
CA GLY A 131 -17.67 7.67 -3.71
C GLY A 131 -16.73 6.48 -3.88
N ILE A 132 -15.42 6.73 -4.02
CA ILE A 132 -14.42 5.67 -4.14
C ILE A 132 -14.32 4.86 -2.85
N LEU A 133 -14.19 5.52 -1.69
CA LEU A 133 -14.08 4.85 -0.39
C LEU A 133 -15.29 3.98 -0.07
N SER A 134 -16.48 4.30 -0.58
CA SER A 134 -17.68 3.48 -0.40
C SER A 134 -17.59 2.11 -1.09
N GLY A 135 -16.73 1.98 -2.10
CA GLY A 135 -16.46 0.71 -2.79
C GLY A 135 -15.30 -0.10 -2.19
N LEU A 136 -14.60 0.44 -1.19
CA LEU A 136 -13.50 -0.26 -0.51
C LEU A 136 -13.97 -1.03 0.72
N SER A 137 -13.18 -2.02 1.14
CA SER A 137 -13.43 -2.76 2.38
C SER A 137 -13.38 -1.82 3.60
N GLU A 138 -14.18 -2.13 4.63
CA GLU A 138 -14.22 -1.30 5.86
C GLU A 138 -12.89 -1.28 6.60
N ASP A 139 -12.10 -2.34 6.46
CA ASP A 139 -10.78 -2.51 7.07
C ASP A 139 -9.64 -1.97 6.20
N PHE A 140 -9.94 -1.37 5.04
CA PHE A 140 -8.92 -0.79 4.17
C PHE A 140 -8.05 0.22 4.97
N ALA A 141 -6.75 0.27 4.75
CA ALA A 141 -5.90 1.20 5.49
C ALA A 141 -4.59 1.47 4.75
N GLY A 142 -4.42 2.69 4.23
CA GLY A 142 -3.20 3.09 3.55
C GLY A 142 -3.36 4.40 2.78
N SER A 143 -2.24 4.90 2.25
CA SER A 143 -2.26 5.91 1.20
C SER A 143 -2.58 5.26 -0.13
N TRP A 144 -3.34 5.95 -0.97
CA TRP A 144 -3.65 5.47 -2.31
C TRP A 144 -3.72 6.60 -3.32
N TYR A 145 -3.49 6.27 -4.58
CA TYR A 145 -3.46 7.21 -5.68
C TYR A 145 -4.03 6.59 -6.95
N VAL A 146 -4.72 7.39 -7.74
CA VAL A 146 -5.27 6.99 -9.03
C VAL A 146 -4.97 8.02 -10.11
N GLU A 147 -4.67 7.51 -11.31
CA GLU A 147 -4.66 8.28 -12.54
C GLU A 147 -5.88 7.91 -13.37
N ILE A 148 -6.61 8.92 -13.84
CA ILE A 148 -7.89 8.75 -14.54
C ILE A 148 -7.82 9.46 -15.87
N TYR A 149 -8.21 8.79 -16.95
CA TYR A 149 -8.44 9.44 -18.24
C TYR A 149 -9.86 10.03 -18.27
N PRO A 150 -10.03 11.36 -18.15
CA PRO A 150 -11.36 11.95 -18.02
C PRO A 150 -12.18 11.83 -19.32
N ALA A 151 -11.53 11.86 -20.48
CA ALA A 151 -12.19 11.74 -21.78
C ALA A 151 -12.87 10.38 -21.98
N THR A 152 -12.33 9.32 -21.37
CA THR A 152 -12.81 7.94 -21.53
C THR A 152 -13.46 7.37 -20.27
N TYR A 153 -13.48 8.12 -19.16
CA TYR A 153 -13.98 7.63 -17.86
C TYR A 153 -13.28 6.33 -17.41
N THR A 154 -11.99 6.18 -17.73
CA THR A 154 -11.23 4.97 -17.38
C THR A 154 -10.11 5.25 -16.39
N VAL A 155 -9.89 4.28 -15.50
CA VAL A 155 -8.73 4.29 -14.62
C VAL A 155 -7.51 3.80 -15.38
N LYS A 156 -6.44 4.61 -15.38
CA LYS A 156 -5.16 4.28 -15.99
C LYS A 156 -4.27 3.46 -15.04
N LEU A 157 -4.20 3.89 -13.78
CA LEU A 157 -3.32 3.33 -12.77
C LEU A 157 -3.94 3.56 -11.40
N ALA A 158 -3.84 2.56 -10.52
CA ALA A 158 -4.06 2.69 -9.09
C ALA A 158 -2.79 2.26 -8.35
N LEU A 159 -2.42 3.02 -7.32
CA LEU A 159 -1.31 2.75 -6.41
C LEU A 159 -1.83 2.68 -4.97
N TYR A 160 -1.22 1.83 -4.17
CA TYR A 160 -1.54 1.64 -2.76
C TYR A 160 -0.27 1.53 -1.94
N SER A 161 -0.22 2.14 -0.75
CA SER A 161 0.88 2.01 0.21
C SER A 161 0.35 1.86 1.62
N GLU A 162 0.73 0.78 2.30
CA GLU A 162 0.43 0.57 3.73
C GLU A 162 1.37 1.36 4.67
N GLN A 163 2.41 2.01 4.13
CA GLN A 163 3.50 2.57 4.94
C GLN A 163 3.06 3.79 5.73
N LYS A 164 3.07 3.62 7.05
CA LYS A 164 2.95 4.74 7.99
C LYS A 164 4.24 5.54 8.02
N LYS A 165 4.09 6.83 8.28
CA LYS A 165 5.20 7.76 8.31
C LYS A 165 5.78 7.84 9.73
N ASP A 166 7.03 7.40 9.89
CA ASP A 166 7.76 7.55 11.15
C ASP A 166 8.38 8.95 11.24
N CYS A 167 7.57 9.96 11.52
CA CYS A 167 8.00 11.34 11.58
C CYS A 167 7.16 12.17 12.55
N SER A 168 7.83 12.83 13.50
CA SER A 168 7.18 13.62 14.55
C SER A 168 6.64 14.97 14.08
N THR A 169 7.09 15.48 12.94
CA THR A 169 6.67 16.79 12.39
C THR A 169 5.70 16.67 11.23
N CYS A 170 5.23 15.47 10.95
CA CYS A 170 4.49 15.20 9.75
C CYS A 170 2.99 15.37 9.98
N THR A 171 2.35 16.08 9.04
CA THR A 171 0.92 16.43 9.11
C THR A 171 0.01 15.30 8.65
N THR A 172 0.57 14.19 8.16
CA THR A 172 -0.15 13.04 7.60
C THR A 172 0.42 11.75 8.17
N ASN A 173 -0.44 10.74 8.30
CA ASN A 173 -0.09 9.46 8.94
C ASN A 173 0.63 8.48 7.99
N PHE A 174 0.60 8.74 6.68
CA PHE A 174 1.11 7.82 5.65
C PHE A 174 2.03 8.54 4.65
N ASP A 175 2.94 7.78 4.05
CA ASP A 175 4.03 8.33 3.20
C ASP A 175 3.57 8.59 1.76
N TRP A 176 2.92 9.74 1.55
CA TRP A 176 2.45 10.23 0.24
C TRP A 176 3.54 10.37 -0.81
N ASP A 177 4.73 10.77 -0.38
CA ASP A 177 5.84 11.04 -1.28
C ASP A 177 6.34 9.76 -1.96
N ALA A 178 6.23 8.61 -1.27
CA ALA A 178 6.46 7.30 -1.86
C ALA A 178 5.49 7.01 -3.01
N VAL A 179 4.20 7.30 -2.81
CA VAL A 179 3.16 7.13 -3.82
C VAL A 179 3.36 8.10 -5.00
N CYS A 180 3.69 9.36 -4.73
CA CYS A 180 4.01 10.36 -5.74
C CYS A 180 5.21 9.97 -6.60
N ALA A 181 6.27 9.48 -5.99
CA ALA A 181 7.47 9.10 -6.72
C ALA A 181 7.18 7.89 -7.64
N VAL A 182 6.37 6.90 -7.21
CA VAL A 182 5.93 5.79 -8.08
C VAL A 182 5.06 6.31 -9.22
N SER A 183 4.18 7.29 -8.96
CA SER A 183 3.31 7.85 -10.00
C SER A 183 4.08 8.50 -11.17
N SER A 184 5.32 8.98 -10.92
CA SER A 184 6.18 9.55 -11.96
C SER A 184 6.80 8.50 -12.89
N LYS A 185 6.80 7.23 -12.47
CA LYS A 185 7.32 6.08 -13.21
C LYS A 185 6.33 4.91 -13.10
N PRO A 186 5.15 5.04 -13.74
CA PRO A 186 4.14 4.00 -13.69
C PRO A 186 4.74 2.69 -14.20
N TYR A 187 4.33 1.58 -13.60
CA TYR A 187 4.85 0.24 -13.87
C TYR A 187 6.23 -0.08 -13.30
N GLU A 188 6.88 0.87 -12.64
CA GLU A 188 8.06 0.62 -11.80
C GLU A 188 7.64 0.45 -10.33
N SER A 189 8.51 -0.16 -9.53
CA SER A 189 8.30 -0.35 -8.09
C SER A 189 9.28 0.49 -7.28
N MET A 190 8.88 0.93 -6.09
CA MET A 190 9.71 1.76 -5.22
C MET A 190 10.10 1.11 -3.90
N PHE A 191 11.28 1.50 -3.42
CA PHE A 191 11.95 0.98 -2.23
C PHE A 191 12.48 2.14 -1.43
N THR A 192 12.49 2.02 -0.11
CA THR A 192 13.35 2.83 0.74
C THR A 192 14.69 2.11 0.84
N ALA A 193 15.75 2.70 0.28
CA ALA A 193 17.10 2.17 0.43
C ALA A 193 17.86 3.00 1.46
N ALA A 194 18.43 2.34 2.47
CA ALA A 194 19.55 2.95 3.18
C ALA A 194 20.70 3.13 2.18
N THR A 195 21.26 4.34 2.18
CA THR A 195 22.32 4.87 1.32
C THR A 195 23.32 3.80 0.84
N ASN A 196 23.63 3.72 -0.47
CA ASN A 196 24.88 3.21 -1.09
C ASN A 196 24.71 2.18 -2.25
N ASP A 197 23.93 2.47 -3.30
CA ASP A 197 23.92 1.69 -4.56
C ASP A 197 23.45 2.54 -5.77
N THR A 198 23.82 2.19 -7.00
CA THR A 198 23.70 3.07 -8.20
C THR A 198 22.34 3.01 -8.90
N LEU A 199 21.26 3.44 -8.23
CA LEU A 199 19.93 3.67 -8.84
C LEU A 199 19.52 5.14 -8.70
N ALA A 200 18.53 5.60 -9.48
CA ALA A 200 18.04 6.97 -9.39
C ALA A 200 17.42 7.24 -8.00
N ASP A 201 18.11 8.04 -7.19
CA ASP A 201 17.73 8.37 -5.83
C ASP A 201 16.63 9.45 -5.81
N VAL A 202 15.55 9.21 -5.07
CA VAL A 202 14.52 10.20 -4.73
C VAL A 202 14.54 10.41 -3.22
N ASN A 203 14.86 11.62 -2.75
CA ASN A 203 14.87 11.91 -1.32
C ASN A 203 13.46 12.26 -0.84
N VAL A 204 12.98 11.50 0.13
CA VAL A 204 11.64 11.64 0.70
C VAL A 204 11.71 11.58 2.21
N HIS A 205 11.36 12.68 2.87
CA HIS A 205 11.32 12.78 4.33
C HIS A 205 12.58 12.25 5.04
N GLY A 206 13.77 12.49 4.46
CA GLY A 206 15.05 12.02 5.02
C GLY A 206 15.39 10.56 4.72
N ARG A 207 14.53 9.84 3.99
CA ARG A 207 14.80 8.51 3.41
C ARG A 207 15.16 8.65 1.94
N THR A 208 16.22 7.97 1.51
CA THR A 208 16.50 7.84 0.07
C THR A 208 15.67 6.69 -0.47
N MET A 209 14.74 6.99 -1.37
CA MET A 209 13.99 5.99 -2.09
C MET A 209 14.62 5.69 -3.44
N ARG A 210 14.51 4.43 -3.86
CA ARG A 210 15.02 3.94 -5.12
C ARG A 210 13.90 3.31 -5.91
N ILE A 211 13.94 3.56 -7.21
CA ILE A 211 12.96 3.03 -8.16
C ILE A 211 13.66 1.95 -8.97
N ALA A 212 13.03 0.79 -9.09
CA ALA A 212 13.53 -0.26 -9.96
C ALA A 212 12.42 -0.92 -10.79
N LYS A 213 12.89 -1.51 -11.91
CA LYS A 213 12.08 -1.85 -13.08
C LYS A 213 10.95 -2.85 -12.81
N SER A 214 11.03 -3.64 -11.75
CA SER A 214 9.98 -4.58 -11.34
C SER A 214 10.05 -4.87 -9.85
N GLN A 215 8.92 -5.20 -9.22
CA GLN A 215 8.87 -5.57 -7.78
C GLN A 215 9.85 -6.73 -7.45
N GLU A 216 10.04 -7.65 -8.40
CA GLU A 216 10.94 -8.81 -8.28
C GLU A 216 12.44 -8.45 -8.30
N THR A 217 12.85 -7.53 -9.17
CA THR A 217 14.26 -7.07 -9.25
C THR A 217 14.73 -6.48 -7.93
N CYS A 218 13.82 -5.79 -7.27
CA CYS A 218 14.10 -5.03 -6.06
C CYS A 218 14.11 -5.91 -4.82
N TYR A 219 13.25 -6.93 -4.83
CA TYR A 219 13.25 -7.97 -3.82
C TYR A 219 14.61 -8.69 -3.77
N ASN A 220 15.15 -9.08 -4.92
CA ASN A 220 16.45 -9.76 -5.02
C ASN A 220 17.63 -8.92 -4.50
N LYS A 221 17.43 -7.62 -4.27
CA LYS A 221 18.45 -6.69 -3.73
C LYS A 221 18.35 -6.45 -2.22
N GLY A 222 17.34 -6.99 -1.52
CA GLY A 222 17.24 -6.94 -0.06
C GLY A 222 16.87 -5.57 0.52
N TYR A 223 16.24 -4.69 -0.25
CA TYR A 223 15.81 -3.36 0.23
C TYR A 223 14.55 -3.44 1.08
N GLU A 224 14.42 -2.53 2.05
CA GLU A 224 13.19 -2.36 2.84
C GLU A 224 12.13 -1.75 1.91
N THR A 225 11.17 -2.59 1.52
CA THR A 225 10.19 -2.21 0.51
C THR A 225 9.11 -1.36 1.20
N ALA A 226 8.96 -0.09 0.82
CA ALA A 226 7.65 0.50 0.92
C ALA A 226 6.77 -0.36 -0.01
N TYR A 227 5.94 -1.25 0.53
CA TYR A 227 5.10 -2.15 -0.27
C TYR A 227 4.06 -1.31 -1.01
N VAL A 228 4.48 -0.74 -2.15
CA VAL A 228 3.58 -0.01 -3.03
C VAL A 228 2.98 -1.00 -4.01
N GLY A 229 1.70 -1.32 -3.80
CA GLY A 229 0.91 -2.09 -4.73
C GLY A 229 0.55 -1.25 -5.94
N GLN A 230 0.44 -1.88 -7.11
CA GLN A 230 -0.02 -1.20 -8.32
C GLN A 230 -0.99 -2.06 -9.13
N TYR A 231 -1.94 -1.41 -9.78
CA TYR A 231 -2.84 -2.05 -10.73
C TYR A 231 -3.11 -1.14 -11.94
N PRO A 232 -3.08 -1.66 -13.18
CA PRO A 232 -2.77 -3.05 -13.55
C PRO A 232 -1.30 -3.42 -13.30
N ILE A 233 -1.05 -4.70 -13.01
CA ILE A 233 0.31 -5.20 -12.78
C ILE A 233 1.09 -5.14 -14.09
N PRO A 234 2.33 -4.61 -14.10
CA PRO A 234 3.17 -4.58 -15.30
C PRO A 234 3.40 -5.99 -15.84
N ALA A 235 3.45 -6.13 -17.16
CA ALA A 235 3.97 -7.34 -17.75
C ALA A 235 5.43 -7.56 -17.25
N PRO A 236 5.85 -8.82 -16.99
CA PRO A 236 7.24 -9.10 -16.67
C PRO A 236 8.13 -8.54 -17.78
N THR A 237 9.07 -7.65 -17.44
CA THR A 237 10.11 -7.24 -18.37
C THR A 237 10.99 -8.45 -18.66
N ALA A 238 10.97 -8.92 -19.91
CA ALA A 238 11.81 -9.99 -20.42
C ALA A 238 13.31 -9.62 -20.40
#